data_AF-A0A815TE47-F1
#
_entry.id   AF-A0A815TE47-F1
#
_cell.length_a   1.000
_cell.length_b   1.000
_cell.length_c   1.000
_cell.angle_alpha   90.00
_cell.angle_beta   90.00
_cell.angle_gamma   90.00
#
_symmetry.space_group_name_H-M   'P 1'
#
loop_
_entity.id
_entity.type
_entity.pdbx_description
1 polymer ?
#
loop_
_entity_poly.entity_id
_entity_poly.type
_entity_poly.pdbx_seq_one_letter_code
_entity_poly.pdbx_strand_id
1 'polypeptide(L)'
;MSQTVTLSTSKTVVPVIGYGTGTKWYSGDNSKPINKELVESIHEAFSIGYRHLDAAEMYGTDTSIGEAIRTQSIPRNELFITNKVYKNIENIEQACLDVLSRLGIDYLDLWLIHSPFFDRNKISLEQAWKQMEK
;
A
#
# COMPACT_ATOMS: atom_id res chain seq x y z
N MET A 1 -6.18 -9.80 20.37
CA MET A 1 -6.25 -10.00 18.90
C MET A 1 -6.93 -8.79 18.30
N SER A 2 -6.39 -8.23 17.22
CA SER A 2 -7.02 -7.11 16.51
C SER A 2 -8.30 -7.58 15.83
N GLN A 3 -9.37 -6.78 15.91
CA GLN A 3 -10.64 -7.09 15.25
C GLN A 3 -10.46 -7.16 13.73
N THR A 4 -11.17 -8.07 13.07
CA THR A 4 -11.10 -8.26 11.62
C THR A 4 -12.48 -8.29 10.97
N VAL A 5 -12.53 -8.01 9.68
CA VAL A 5 -13.70 -8.18 8.81
C VAL A 5 -13.31 -9.03 7.60
N THR A 6 -14.28 -9.75 7.04
CA THR A 6 -14.07 -10.57 5.84
C THR A 6 -14.65 -9.85 4.62
N LEU A 7 -13.84 -9.65 3.59
CA LEU A 7 -14.31 -9.09 2.32
C LEU A 7 -15.26 -10.07 1.63
N SER A 8 -16.35 -9.54 1.09
CA SER A 8 -17.47 -10.33 0.58
C SER A 8 -17.10 -11.23 -0.60
N THR A 9 -16.25 -10.73 -1.51
CA THR A 9 -15.87 -11.36 -2.77
C THR A 9 -14.70 -12.34 -2.60
N SER A 10 -13.57 -11.89 -2.04
CA SER A 10 -12.34 -12.68 -1.97
C SER A 10 -12.23 -13.59 -0.74
N LYS A 11 -13.09 -13.40 0.27
CA LYS A 11 -12.94 -13.98 1.63
C LYS A 11 -11.65 -13.57 2.35
N THR A 12 -10.92 -12.59 1.84
CA THR A 12 -9.75 -12.03 2.51
C THR A 12 -10.15 -11.43 3.86
N VAL A 13 -9.36 -11.72 4.89
CA VAL A 13 -9.55 -11.20 6.25
C VAL A 13 -8.73 -9.93 6.40
N VAL A 14 -9.39 -8.83 6.77
CA VAL A 14 -8.78 -7.50 6.86
C VAL A 14 -8.83 -7.01 8.31
N PRO A 15 -7.71 -6.54 8.90
CA PRO A 15 -7.75 -5.86 10.19
C PRO A 15 -8.57 -4.56 10.08
N VAL A 16 -9.52 -4.35 11.01
CA VAL A 16 -10.48 -3.23 10.92
C VAL A 16 -9.83 -1.87 11.11
N ILE A 17 -8.70 -1.80 11.82
CA ILE A 17 -7.90 -0.58 11.98
C ILE A 17 -6.61 -0.72 11.18
N GLY A 18 -6.35 0.24 10.31
CA GLY A 18 -5.10 0.39 9.56
C GLY A 18 -4.29 1.59 10.05
N TYR A 19 -2.96 1.49 9.91
CA TYR A 19 -2.02 2.59 10.12
C TYR A 19 -1.75 3.28 8.78
N GLY A 20 -2.14 4.55 8.66
CA GLY A 20 -1.99 5.33 7.44
C GLY A 20 -0.58 5.91 7.30
N THR A 21 -0.01 5.77 6.11
CA THR A 21 1.32 6.29 5.74
C THR A 21 1.27 7.43 4.70
N GLY A 22 0.08 8.02 4.53
CA GLY A 22 -0.15 9.26 3.77
C GLY A 22 -0.11 10.49 4.66
N THR A 23 -1.03 11.46 4.44
CA THR A 23 -1.27 12.66 5.27
C THR A 23 -0.02 13.23 5.97
N LYS A 24 0.23 12.90 7.24
CA LYS A 24 1.40 13.34 8.03
C LYS A 24 2.72 13.03 7.33
N TRP A 25 2.80 11.87 6.71
CA TRP A 25 3.98 11.29 6.10
C TRP A 25 4.08 11.55 4.60
N TYR A 26 3.09 12.21 4.00
CA TYR A 26 3.06 12.47 2.57
C TYR A 26 4.30 13.27 2.14
N SER A 27 5.08 12.67 1.25
CA SER A 27 6.31 13.26 0.71
C SER A 27 6.15 13.65 -0.76
N GLY A 28 5.23 12.99 -1.48
CA GLY A 28 4.92 13.18 -2.90
C GLY A 28 5.96 12.58 -3.86
N ASP A 29 7.06 12.05 -3.32
CA ASP A 29 8.30 11.74 -4.04
C ASP A 29 8.95 10.47 -3.50
N ASN A 30 8.89 9.40 -4.30
CA ASN A 30 9.49 8.10 -3.97
C ASN A 30 11.03 8.07 -4.09
N SER A 31 11.66 9.13 -4.59
CA SER A 31 13.13 9.24 -4.63
C SER A 31 13.75 9.75 -3.34
N LYS A 32 12.92 10.23 -2.40
CA LYS A 32 13.40 10.69 -1.09
C LYS A 32 14.06 9.56 -0.31
N PRO A 33 15.09 9.88 0.50
CA PRO A 33 15.69 8.89 1.38
C PRO A 33 14.66 8.37 2.39
N ILE A 34 14.96 7.20 2.96
CA ILE A 34 14.15 6.59 4.02
C ILE A 34 13.89 7.60 5.15
N ASN A 35 12.62 7.81 5.45
CA ASN A 35 12.18 8.60 6.59
C ASN A 35 12.22 7.74 7.86
N LYS A 36 13.24 7.97 8.68
CA LYS A 36 13.45 7.22 9.93
C LYS A 36 12.30 7.41 10.94
N GLU A 37 11.71 8.60 11.01
CA GLU A 37 10.58 8.85 11.92
C GLU A 37 9.35 8.02 11.51
N LEU A 38 9.11 7.87 10.20
CA LEU A 38 8.04 6.99 9.71
C LEU A 38 8.34 5.52 10.04
N VAL A 39 9.58 5.07 9.84
CA VAL A 39 9.99 3.68 10.16
C VAL A 39 9.77 3.38 11.64
N GLU A 40 10.25 4.26 12.52
CA GLU A 40 10.06 4.14 13.98
C GLU A 40 8.58 4.14 14.35
N SER A 41 7.78 5.03 13.75
CA SER A 41 6.34 5.10 14.03
C SER A 41 5.58 3.85 13.54
N ILE A 42 5.99 3.24 12.42
CA ILE A 42 5.44 1.94 11.98
C ILE A 42 5.83 0.84 12.97
N HIS A 43 7.06 0.80 13.46
CA HIS A 43 7.47 -0.16 14.49
C HIS A 43 6.67 -0.03 15.78
N GLU A 44 6.41 1.20 16.23
CA GLU A 44 5.53 1.45 17.37
C GLU A 44 4.11 0.93 17.11
N ALA A 45 3.55 1.21 15.93
CA ALA A 45 2.24 0.69 15.55
C ALA A 45 2.20 -0.85 15.58
N PHE A 46 3.23 -1.50 15.04
CA PHE A 46 3.38 -2.96 15.11
C PHE A 46 3.48 -3.48 16.53
N SER A 47 4.20 -2.78 17.41
CA SER A 47 4.38 -3.16 18.82
C SER A 47 3.08 -3.15 19.62
N ILE A 48 2.15 -2.25 19.26
CA ILE A 48 0.83 -2.15 19.90
C ILE A 48 -0.27 -2.94 19.17
N GLY A 49 0.11 -3.76 18.18
CA GLY A 49 -0.79 -4.73 17.56
C GLY A 49 -1.40 -4.33 16.21
N TYR A 50 -0.95 -3.24 15.59
CA TYR A 50 -1.34 -2.96 14.20
C TYR A 50 -0.77 -4.04 13.29
N ARG A 51 -1.59 -4.46 12.33
CA ARG A 51 -1.20 -5.42 11.29
C ARG A 51 -1.61 -4.96 9.90
N HIS A 52 -2.27 -3.82 9.76
CA HIS A 52 -2.70 -3.26 8.49
C HIS A 52 -1.98 -1.94 8.23
N LEU A 53 -1.23 -1.85 7.13
CA LEU A 53 -0.62 -0.61 6.64
C LEU A 53 -1.39 -0.10 5.41
N ASP A 54 -1.78 1.17 5.44
CA ASP A 54 -2.36 1.86 4.29
C ASP A 54 -1.32 2.78 3.65
N ALA A 55 -0.98 2.50 2.39
CA ALA A 55 0.00 3.23 1.58
C ALA A 55 -0.63 3.69 0.26
N ALA A 56 0.11 4.45 -0.54
CA ALA A 56 -0.27 4.79 -1.91
C ALA A 56 0.97 5.18 -2.71
N GLU A 57 0.97 4.88 -4.00
CA GLU A 57 2.02 5.25 -4.96
C GLU A 57 2.35 6.76 -4.87
N MET A 58 1.31 7.57 -4.66
CA MET A 58 1.41 9.03 -4.59
C MET A 58 2.11 9.52 -3.32
N TYR A 59 2.07 8.76 -2.22
CA TYR A 59 2.53 9.26 -0.92
C TYR A 59 4.04 9.45 -0.86
N GLY A 60 4.81 8.73 -1.68
CA GLY A 60 6.27 8.84 -1.65
C GLY A 60 6.88 8.18 -0.41
N THR A 61 6.21 7.15 0.14
CA THR A 61 6.57 6.50 1.41
C THR A 61 6.92 5.01 1.26
N ASP A 62 6.76 4.42 0.07
CA ASP A 62 6.95 2.98 -0.18
C ASP A 62 8.31 2.47 0.33
N THR A 63 9.41 3.15 0.00
CA THR A 63 10.77 2.74 0.43
C THR A 63 10.94 2.75 1.96
N SER A 64 10.29 3.69 2.65
CA SER A 64 10.35 3.76 4.13
C SER A 64 9.50 2.66 4.76
N ILE A 65 8.35 2.34 4.16
CA ILE A 65 7.51 1.22 4.59
C ILE A 65 8.25 -0.10 4.38
N GLY A 66 8.90 -0.27 3.23
CA GLY A 66 9.71 -1.44 2.93
C GLY A 66 10.84 -1.65 3.94
N GLU A 67 11.52 -0.57 4.34
CA GLU A 67 12.50 -0.63 5.42
C GLU A 67 11.88 -1.14 6.73
N ALA A 68 10.74 -0.56 7.15
CA ALA A 68 10.05 -0.98 8.36
C ALA A 68 9.60 -2.46 8.31
N ILE A 69 9.16 -2.95 7.15
CA ILE A 69 8.79 -4.37 6.92
C ILE A 69 10.02 -5.28 6.98
N ARG A 70 11.18 -4.81 6.53
CA ARG A 70 12.43 -5.59 6.50
C ARG A 70 13.08 -5.71 7.88
N THR A 71 12.96 -4.70 8.73
CA THR A 71 13.65 -4.61 10.04
C THR A 71 12.81 -5.12 11.22
N GLN A 72 11.53 -5.43 11.00
CA GLN A 72 10.61 -6.01 11.98
C GLN A 72 10.61 -7.55 11.97
N SER A 73 9.93 -8.20 12.93
CA SER A 73 9.95 -9.65 13.14
C SER A 73 8.62 -10.39 12.92
N ILE A 74 7.56 -9.69 12.56
CA ILE A 74 6.24 -10.21 12.18
C ILE A 74 6.34 -10.89 10.81
N PRO A 75 5.86 -12.12 10.66
CA PRO A 75 5.76 -12.80 9.37
C PRO A 75 4.95 -11.99 8.35
N ARG A 76 5.40 -11.97 7.08
CA ARG A 76 4.72 -11.20 6.01
C ARG A 76 3.24 -11.55 5.88
N ASN A 77 2.86 -12.82 6.06
CA ASN A 77 1.47 -13.30 5.98
C ASN A 77 0.60 -12.90 7.19
N GLU A 78 1.17 -12.30 8.23
CA GLU A 78 0.43 -11.67 9.33
C GLU A 78 0.22 -10.16 9.12
N LEU A 79 0.83 -9.58 8.08
CA LEU A 79 0.65 -8.19 7.68
C LEU A 79 -0.37 -8.09 6.55
N PHE A 80 -1.15 -7.01 6.58
CA PHE A 80 -2.08 -6.62 5.54
C PHE A 80 -1.61 -5.29 4.95
N ILE A 81 -1.09 -5.31 3.73
CA ILE A 81 -0.52 -4.13 3.07
C ILE A 81 -1.44 -3.68 1.94
N THR A 82 -1.99 -2.48 2.10
CA THR A 82 -2.79 -1.80 1.08
C THR A 82 -1.94 -0.78 0.33
N ASN A 83 -2.03 -0.74 -0.99
CA ASN A 83 -1.45 0.36 -1.78
C ASN A 83 -2.44 0.79 -2.87
N LYS A 84 -2.20 1.95 -3.50
CA LYS A 84 -3.13 2.61 -4.41
C LYS A 84 -2.40 3.16 -5.63
N VAL A 85 -2.85 2.81 -6.83
CA VAL A 85 -2.37 3.38 -8.11
C VAL A 85 -3.03 4.72 -8.39
N TYR A 86 -2.26 5.68 -8.90
CA TYR A 86 -2.77 6.93 -9.43
C TYR A 86 -1.95 7.46 -10.61
N LYS A 87 -0.62 7.61 -10.46
CA LYS A 87 0.21 8.28 -11.47
C LYS A 87 0.39 7.41 -12.71
N ASN A 88 0.55 6.10 -12.50
CA ASN A 88 0.79 5.12 -13.56
C ASN A 88 -0.46 4.30 -13.92
N ILE A 89 -1.65 4.93 -13.87
CA ILE A 89 -2.95 4.26 -14.13
C ILE A 89 -3.09 3.67 -15.55
N GLU A 90 -2.25 4.10 -16.50
CA GLU A 90 -2.25 3.60 -17.88
C GLU A 90 -1.67 2.18 -17.98
N ASN A 91 -0.76 1.81 -17.06
CA ASN A 91 -0.14 0.49 -16.97
C ASN A 91 -0.09 0.03 -15.51
N ILE A 92 -1.22 -0.48 -15.03
CA ILE A 92 -1.44 -0.83 -13.62
C ILE A 92 -0.58 -2.01 -13.18
N GLU A 93 -0.36 -2.99 -14.06
CA GLU A 93 0.49 -4.14 -13.78
C GLU A 93 1.92 -3.70 -13.47
N GLN A 94 2.51 -2.88 -14.34
CA GLN A 94 3.84 -2.33 -14.10
C GLN A 94 3.87 -1.43 -12.85
N ALA A 95 2.84 -0.62 -12.64
CA ALA A 95 2.75 0.23 -11.44
C ALA A 95 2.76 -0.60 -10.15
N CYS A 96 2.08 -1.75 -10.14
CA CYS A 96 2.08 -2.69 -9.02
C CYS A 96 3.47 -3.30 -8.82
N LEU A 97 4.12 -3.79 -9.87
CA LEU A 97 5.48 -4.34 -9.82
C LEU A 97 6.49 -3.31 -9.27
N ASP A 98 6.39 -2.06 -9.69
CA ASP A 98 7.25 -0.98 -9.22
C ASP A 98 7.03 -0.69 -7.72
N VAL A 99 5.77 -0.71 -7.27
CA VAL A 99 5.42 -0.57 -5.83
C VAL A 99 5.99 -1.75 -5.03
N LEU A 100 5.78 -2.98 -5.49
CA LEU A 100 6.30 -4.19 -4.86
C LEU A 100 7.83 -4.15 -4.73
N SER A 101 8.51 -3.71 -5.80
CA SER A 101 9.96 -3.52 -5.79
C SER A 101 10.43 -2.48 -4.77
N ARG A 102 9.72 -1.35 -4.61
CA ARG A 102 10.06 -0.33 -3.61
C ARG A 102 9.79 -0.79 -2.19
N LEU A 103 8.72 -1.54 -1.98
CA LEU A 103 8.37 -2.13 -0.69
C LEU A 103 9.27 -3.33 -0.33
N GLY A 104 9.86 -3.99 -1.31
CA GLY A 104 10.65 -5.21 -1.12
C GLY A 104 9.80 -6.40 -0.69
N ILE A 105 8.58 -6.54 -1.23
CA ILE A 105 7.64 -7.63 -0.93
C ILE A 105 7.08 -8.22 -2.23
N ASP A 106 6.58 -9.46 -2.17
CA ASP A 106 6.13 -10.19 -3.38
C ASP A 106 4.66 -9.96 -3.76
N TYR A 107 3.84 -9.46 -2.83
CA TYR A 107 2.42 -9.19 -3.06
C TYR A 107 1.88 -8.07 -2.17
N LEU A 108 0.77 -7.48 -2.60
CA LEU A 108 -0.09 -6.61 -1.80
C LEU A 108 -1.35 -7.38 -1.40
N ASP A 109 -1.87 -7.10 -0.20
CA ASP A 109 -3.12 -7.71 0.27
C ASP A 109 -4.34 -7.00 -0.33
N LEU A 110 -4.17 -5.72 -0.69
CA LEU A 110 -5.18 -4.92 -1.36
C LEU A 110 -4.54 -3.88 -2.28
N TRP A 111 -4.98 -3.84 -3.54
CA TRP A 111 -4.57 -2.87 -4.54
C TRP A 111 -5.79 -2.07 -5.00
N LEU A 112 -5.70 -0.73 -4.93
CA LEU A 112 -6.83 0.15 -5.19
C LEU A 112 -6.52 1.17 -6.30
N ILE A 113 -7.56 1.57 -7.05
CA ILE A 113 -7.51 2.80 -7.82
C ILE A 113 -7.72 3.96 -6.84
N HIS A 114 -6.72 4.82 -6.66
CA HIS A 114 -6.72 5.87 -5.62
C HIS A 114 -7.82 6.91 -5.83
N SER A 115 -8.15 7.22 -7.09
CA SER A 115 -9.16 8.20 -7.45
C SER A 115 -9.83 7.79 -8.76
N PRO A 116 -11.16 7.95 -8.90
CA PRO A 116 -11.86 7.74 -10.17
C PRO A 116 -11.63 8.90 -11.17
N PHE A 117 -10.88 9.93 -10.77
CA PHE A 117 -10.60 11.11 -11.57
C PHE A 117 -9.13 11.11 -12.00
N PHE A 118 -8.89 10.68 -13.23
CA PHE A 118 -7.63 10.74 -13.96
C PHE A 118 -7.91 11.14 -15.41
N ASP A 119 -6.88 11.33 -16.22
CA ASP A 119 -7.04 11.73 -17.63
C ASP A 119 -7.76 10.64 -18.43
N ARG A 120 -9.07 10.83 -18.60
CA ARG A 120 -9.96 9.90 -19.29
C ARG A 120 -9.71 9.81 -20.80
N ASN A 121 -8.90 10.72 -21.36
CA ASN A 121 -8.49 10.61 -22.75
C ASN A 121 -7.46 9.50 -22.97
N LYS A 122 -6.77 9.07 -21.90
CA LYS A 122 -5.75 8.02 -21.97
C LYS A 122 -6.31 6.64 -21.65
N ILE A 123 -7.14 6.54 -20.62
CA ILE A 123 -7.78 5.30 -20.20
C ILE A 123 -9.11 5.58 -19.49
N SER A 124 -10.13 4.75 -19.71
CA SER A 124 -11.39 4.83 -18.97
C SER A 124 -11.28 4.13 -17.60
N LEU A 125 -12.18 4.44 -16.67
CA LEU A 125 -12.24 3.74 -15.38
C LEU A 125 -12.52 2.24 -15.54
N GLU A 126 -13.34 1.86 -16.51
CA GLU A 126 -13.61 0.45 -16.82
C GLU A 126 -12.35 -0.26 -17.35
N GLN A 127 -11.59 0.39 -18.23
CA GLN A 127 -10.34 -0.16 -18.74
C GLN A 127 -9.28 -0.28 -17.65
N ALA A 128 -9.18 0.73 -16.77
CA ALA A 128 -8.29 0.68 -15.61
C ALA A 128 -8.69 -0.49 -14.68
N TRP A 129 -9.98 -0.63 -14.37
CA TRP A 129 -10.48 -1.74 -13.55
C TRP A 129 -10.17 -3.11 -14.19
N LYS A 130 -10.38 -3.27 -15.50
CA LYS A 130 -10.00 -4.49 -16.24
C LYS A 130 -8.51 -4.83 -16.15
N GLN A 131 -7.63 -3.84 -15.98
CA GLN A 131 -6.20 -4.14 -15.72
C GLN A 131 -5.95 -4.59 -14.28
N MET A 132 -6.74 -4.14 -13.29
CA MET A 132 -6.63 -4.57 -11.89
C MET A 132 -6.98 -6.06 -11.71
N GLU A 133 -7.73 -6.64 -12.66
CA GLU A 133 -8.19 -8.04 -12.62
C GLU A 133 -7.20 -9.03 -13.24
N LYS A 134 -6.07 -8.55 -13.78
CA LYS A 134 -5.00 -9.38 -14.34
C LYS A 134 -4.00 -9.77 -13.26
#